data_AF-A0A7L0ZA98-F1
#
_entry.id   AF-A0A7L0ZA98-F1
#
_cell.length_a   1.000
_cell.length_b   1.000
_cell.length_c   1.000
_cell.angle_alpha   90.00
_cell.angle_beta   90.00
_cell.angle_gamma   90.00
#
_symmetry.space_group_name_H-M   'P 1'
#
loop_
_entity.id
_entity.type
_entity.pdbx_description
1 polymer ?
#
loop_
_entity_poly.entity_id
_entity_poly.type
_entity_poly.pdbx_seq_one_letter_code
_entity_poly.pdbx_strand_id
1 'polypeptide(L)'
;LQARLAQLGHHVGLRALDALVARERPGRRETKVLGVLLFVKGPLWRALFGREADKLEQANDDDRTFYVIEREPLVNTFVSVPRENSSLNCAAFAAGLLEAVLGASGFPARVSAHWHKGTTLMIKFDEAVIARDKSLEGR
;
A
#
# COMPACT_ATOMS: atom_id res chain seq x y z
N LEU A 1 15.74 1.40 12.34
CA LEU A 1 15.42 2.57 11.48
C LEU A 1 14.18 2.34 10.61
N GLN A 2 14.11 1.24 9.84
CA GLN A 2 12.94 0.90 8.99
C GLN A 2 11.60 0.90 9.76
N ALA A 3 11.56 0.32 10.97
CA ALA A 3 10.34 0.34 11.80
C ALA A 3 9.87 1.75 12.15
N ARG A 4 10.79 2.67 12.42
CA ARG A 4 10.48 4.08 12.72
C ARG A 4 9.99 4.82 11.46
N LEU A 5 10.58 4.53 10.30
CA LEU A 5 10.10 5.05 9.02
C LEU A 5 8.69 4.55 8.72
N ALA A 6 8.40 3.28 8.96
CA ALA A 6 7.07 2.71 8.81
C ALA A 6 6.06 3.38 9.75
N GLN A 7 6.40 3.63 11.01
CA GLN A 7 5.53 4.37 11.94
C GLN A 7 5.22 5.78 11.45
N LEU A 8 6.22 6.50 10.93
CA LEU A 8 5.99 7.83 10.35
C LEU A 8 5.09 7.76 9.10
N GLY A 9 5.33 6.78 8.24
CA GLY A 9 4.49 6.52 7.08
C GLY A 9 3.05 6.22 7.47
N HIS A 10 2.86 5.42 8.53
CA HIS A 10 1.54 5.08 9.05
C HIS A 10 0.74 6.32 9.48
N HIS A 11 1.38 7.26 10.19
CA HIS A 11 0.72 8.52 10.56
C HIS A 11 0.31 9.35 9.34
N VAL A 12 1.15 9.38 8.30
CA VAL A 12 0.82 10.08 7.04
C VAL A 12 -0.32 9.38 6.31
N GLY A 13 -0.31 8.04 6.24
CA GLY A 13 -1.35 7.25 5.58
C GLY A 13 -2.75 7.45 6.18
N LEU A 14 -2.85 7.50 7.52
CA LEU A 14 -4.12 7.78 8.20
C LEU A 14 -4.70 9.14 7.78
N ARG A 15 -3.87 10.18 7.63
CA ARG A 15 -4.34 11.52 7.23
C ARG A 15 -4.58 11.65 5.72
N ALA A 16 -3.82 10.92 4.91
CA ALA A 16 -3.98 10.93 3.46
C ALA A 16 -5.32 10.32 3.04
N LEU A 17 -5.80 9.29 3.73
CA LEU A 17 -7.04 8.60 3.38
C LEU A 17 -8.26 9.53 3.40
N ASP A 18 -8.45 10.31 4.47
CA ASP A 18 -9.63 11.17 4.62
C ASP A 18 -9.73 12.20 3.49
N ALA A 19 -8.61 12.84 3.17
CA ALA A 19 -8.53 13.82 2.09
C ALA A 19 -8.77 13.18 0.71
N LEU A 20 -8.28 11.95 0.50
CA LEU A 20 -8.42 11.25 -0.78
C LEU A 20 -9.81 10.68 -1.00
N VAL A 21 -10.42 10.07 0.02
CA VAL A 21 -11.78 9.56 -0.06
C VAL A 21 -12.76 10.70 -0.29
N ALA A 22 -12.61 11.82 0.42
CA ALA A 22 -13.45 13.00 0.24
C ALA A 22 -13.36 13.58 -1.17
N ARG A 23 -12.18 13.57 -1.79
CA ARG A 23 -11.93 14.17 -3.11
C ARG A 23 -12.26 13.24 -4.28
N GLU A 24 -11.83 11.97 -4.20
CA GLU A 24 -11.86 11.05 -5.33
C GLU A 24 -13.13 10.19 -5.35
N ARG A 25 -13.77 9.95 -4.19
CA ARG A 25 -14.87 8.98 -4.05
C ARG A 25 -15.91 9.36 -2.99
N PRO A 26 -16.66 10.46 -3.18
CA PRO A 26 -17.70 10.85 -2.23
C PRO A 26 -18.76 9.75 -2.11
N GLY A 27 -18.93 9.22 -0.89
CA GLY A 27 -20.01 8.29 -0.53
C GLY A 27 -19.81 6.82 -0.91
N ARG A 28 -18.62 6.39 -1.41
CA ARG A 28 -18.42 5.00 -1.85
C ARG A 28 -17.13 4.39 -1.27
N ARG A 29 -17.30 3.55 -0.24
CA ARG A 29 -16.22 2.76 0.37
C ARG A 29 -16.05 1.44 -0.38
N GLU A 30 -14.81 1.03 -0.61
CA GLU A 30 -14.52 -0.27 -1.20
C GLU A 30 -14.89 -1.40 -0.23
N THR A 31 -15.53 -2.44 -0.76
CA THR A 31 -15.92 -3.64 0.00
C THR A 31 -15.17 -4.88 -0.45
N LYS A 32 -14.61 -4.87 -1.67
CA LYS A 32 -13.87 -5.99 -2.26
C LYS A 32 -12.36 -5.76 -2.21
N VAL A 33 -11.58 -6.84 -2.02
CA VAL A 33 -10.11 -6.80 -1.97
C VAL A 33 -9.53 -6.26 -3.27
N LEU A 34 -10.01 -6.75 -4.42
CA LEU A 34 -9.58 -6.23 -5.72
C LEU A 34 -9.86 -4.73 -5.86
N GLY A 35 -11.02 -4.26 -5.38
CA GLY A 35 -11.41 -2.85 -5.43
C GLY A 35 -10.45 -1.94 -4.66
N VAL A 36 -10.09 -2.32 -3.42
CA VAL A 36 -9.14 -1.54 -2.62
C VAL A 36 -7.72 -1.61 -3.19
N LEU A 37 -7.31 -2.75 -3.76
CA LEU A 37 -5.98 -2.86 -4.39
C LEU A 37 -5.86 -2.00 -5.66
N LEU A 38 -6.92 -1.90 -6.46
CA LEU A 38 -6.97 -1.00 -7.62
C LEU A 38 -6.99 0.48 -7.19
N PHE A 39 -7.66 0.80 -6.08
CA PHE A 39 -7.59 2.13 -5.47
C PHE A 39 -6.14 2.48 -5.05
N VAL A 40 -5.43 1.52 -4.45
CA VAL A 40 -4.03 1.67 -4.08
C VAL A 40 -3.16 1.91 -5.31
N LYS A 41 -3.24 1.04 -6.33
CA LYS A 41 -2.43 1.12 -7.56
C LYS A 41 -2.63 2.44 -8.32
N GLY A 42 -3.87 2.92 -8.41
CA GLY A 42 -4.22 4.08 -9.24
C GLY A 42 -4.38 5.36 -8.41
N PRO A 43 -5.59 5.66 -7.90
CA PRO A 43 -5.91 6.90 -7.21
C PRO A 43 -4.94 7.30 -6.08
N LEU A 44 -4.66 6.39 -5.15
CA LEU A 44 -3.76 6.68 -4.02
C LEU A 44 -2.35 6.99 -4.52
N TRP A 45 -1.83 6.14 -5.40
CA TRP A 45 -0.48 6.29 -5.95
C TRP A 45 -0.32 7.58 -6.74
N ARG A 46 -1.29 7.92 -7.61
CA ARG A 46 -1.29 9.18 -8.35
C ARG A 46 -1.28 10.39 -7.43
N ALA A 47 -2.06 10.35 -6.35
CA ALA A 47 -2.10 11.46 -5.42
C ALA A 47 -0.81 11.64 -4.60
N LEU A 48 -0.10 10.54 -4.30
CA LEU A 48 1.13 10.57 -3.51
C LEU A 48 2.39 10.80 -4.35
N PHE A 49 2.43 10.23 -5.56
CA PHE A 49 3.64 10.12 -6.39
C PHE A 49 3.47 10.69 -7.79
N GLY A 50 2.29 11.20 -8.14
CA GLY A 50 2.01 11.79 -9.47
C GLY A 50 1.82 10.77 -10.59
N ARG A 51 1.89 9.47 -10.31
CA ARG A 51 1.73 8.37 -11.28
C ARG A 51 1.09 7.14 -10.64
N GLU A 52 0.56 6.24 -11.46
CA GLU A 52 0.09 4.93 -10.99
C GLU A 52 1.26 4.02 -10.64
N ALA A 53 1.02 3.03 -9.78
CA ALA A 53 2.04 2.05 -9.51
C ALA A 53 2.35 1.21 -10.75
N ASP A 54 3.60 0.79 -10.97
CA ASP A 54 3.95 0.06 -12.19
C ASP A 54 3.17 -1.26 -12.29
N LYS A 55 3.12 -2.03 -11.19
CA LYS A 55 2.41 -3.31 -11.16
C LYS A 55 1.69 -3.58 -9.86
N LEU A 56 0.65 -4.40 -9.99
CA LEU A 56 -0.06 -5.07 -8.91
C LEU A 56 -0.12 -6.55 -9.26
N GLU A 57 0.52 -7.40 -8.46
CA GLU A 57 0.59 -8.86 -8.67
C GLU A 57 0.02 -9.57 -7.43
N GLN A 58 -0.57 -10.75 -7.59
CA GLN A 58 -0.93 -11.64 -6.47
C GLN A 58 0.15 -12.73 -6.33
N ALA A 59 0.40 -13.21 -5.12
CA ALA A 59 1.26 -14.38 -4.93
C ALA A 59 0.61 -15.63 -5.53
N ASN A 60 1.42 -16.52 -6.09
CA ASN A 60 0.92 -17.72 -6.77
C ASN A 60 0.40 -18.79 -5.79
N ASP A 61 0.92 -18.79 -4.56
CA ASP A 61 0.76 -19.83 -3.55
C ASP A 61 0.08 -19.34 -2.26
N ASP A 62 -0.26 -18.05 -2.17
CA ASP A 62 -0.94 -17.44 -1.02
C ASP A 62 -1.94 -16.39 -1.49
N ASP A 63 -3.24 -16.72 -1.41
CA ASP A 63 -4.32 -15.84 -1.83
C ASP A 63 -4.48 -14.58 -0.97
N ARG A 64 -3.83 -14.54 0.20
CA ARG A 64 -3.77 -13.38 1.09
C ARG A 64 -2.66 -12.39 0.73
N THR A 65 -1.73 -12.77 -0.14
CA THR A 65 -0.52 -12.00 -0.41
C THR A 65 -0.55 -11.34 -1.78
N PHE A 66 -0.31 -10.04 -1.80
CA PHE A 66 -0.28 -9.20 -2.99
C PHE A 66 0.97 -8.31 -2.99
N TYR A 67 1.37 -7.86 -4.17
CA TYR A 67 2.57 -7.08 -4.39
C TYR A 67 2.25 -5.82 -5.19
N VAL A 68 2.62 -4.65 -4.65
CA VAL A 68 2.71 -3.40 -5.41
C VAL A 68 4.18 -3.18 -5.76
N ILE A 69 4.50 -3.08 -7.04
CA ILE A 69 5.89 -3.06 -7.53
C ILE A 69 6.16 -1.74 -8.24
N GLU A 70 7.30 -1.15 -7.92
CA GLU A 70 7.87 0.06 -8.50
C GLU A 70 9.26 -0.23 -9.04
N ARG A 71 9.47 -0.01 -10.34
CA ARG A 71 10.78 -0.17 -10.96
C ARG A 71 11.75 0.90 -10.51
N GLU A 72 11.26 2.12 -10.33
CA GLU A 72 12.04 3.26 -9.86
C GLU A 72 11.74 3.54 -8.38
N PRO A 73 12.76 3.82 -7.56
CA PRO A 73 12.57 4.04 -6.13
C PRO A 73 11.77 5.33 -5.85
N LEU A 74 10.55 5.17 -5.32
CA LEU A 74 9.65 6.28 -4.93
C LEU A 74 10.15 7.13 -3.76
N VAL A 75 11.20 6.68 -3.09
CA VAL A 75 11.59 7.13 -1.75
C VAL A 75 12.01 8.59 -1.67
N ASN A 76 12.52 9.16 -2.77
CA ASN A 76 12.90 10.57 -2.84
C ASN A 76 11.71 11.54 -2.76
N THR A 77 10.47 11.06 -2.90
CA THR A 77 9.25 11.89 -2.78
C THR A 77 9.04 12.37 -1.34
N PHE A 78 9.36 11.52 -0.35
CA PHE A 78 9.05 11.79 1.06
C PHE A 78 10.29 11.77 1.96
N VAL A 79 11.38 11.16 1.53
CA VAL A 79 12.58 10.98 2.34
C VAL A 79 13.82 11.21 1.47
N SER A 80 14.60 12.22 1.80
CA SER A 80 15.93 12.39 1.20
C SER A 80 16.88 11.33 1.77
N VAL A 81 17.43 10.47 0.90
CA VAL A 81 18.44 9.48 1.30
C VAL A 81 19.82 10.02 0.92
N PRO A 82 20.72 10.29 1.89
CA PRO A 82 22.11 10.61 1.57
C PRO A 82 22.71 9.49 0.73
N ARG A 83 23.51 9.81 -0.30
CA ARG A 83 24.07 8.83 -1.25
C ARG A 83 24.84 7.69 -0.59
N GLU A 84 25.37 7.96 0.60
CA GLU A 84 26.16 7.07 1.46
C GLU A 84 25.30 5.98 2.14
N ASN A 85 23.98 6.19 2.17
CA ASN A 85 22.99 5.34 2.84
C ASN A 85 22.03 4.68 1.84
N SER A 86 22.46 4.39 0.61
CA SER A 86 21.60 3.80 -0.44
C SER A 86 20.99 2.42 -0.09
N SER A 87 21.55 1.72 0.91
CA SER A 87 21.01 0.46 1.45
C SER A 87 19.79 0.64 2.36
N LEU A 88 19.45 1.87 2.75
CA LEU A 88 18.28 2.17 3.57
C LEU A 88 17.01 1.96 2.74
N ASN A 89 16.25 0.93 3.11
CA ASN A 89 14.92 0.70 2.56
C ASN A 89 13.94 1.76 3.09
N CYS A 90 14.02 2.98 2.57
CA CYS A 90 13.07 4.05 2.88
C CYS A 90 11.66 3.71 2.39
N ALA A 91 11.49 2.67 1.56
CA ALA A 91 10.17 2.18 1.20
C ALA A 91 9.45 1.52 2.39
N ALA A 92 10.14 1.30 3.51
CA ALA A 92 9.48 1.05 4.80
C ALA A 92 8.51 2.18 5.19
N PHE A 93 8.78 3.44 4.83
CA PHE A 93 7.82 4.53 4.98
C PHE A 93 6.57 4.30 4.14
N ALA A 94 6.74 3.99 2.84
CA ALA A 94 5.62 3.68 1.96
C ALA A 94 4.84 2.44 2.41
N ALA A 95 5.51 1.42 2.96
CA ALA A 95 4.87 0.25 3.55
C ALA A 95 3.97 0.64 4.73
N GLY A 96 4.47 1.43 5.68
CA GLY A 96 3.66 1.89 6.80
C GLY A 96 2.49 2.78 6.39
N LEU A 97 2.69 3.65 5.40
CA LEU A 97 1.62 4.46 4.81
C LEU A 97 0.52 3.57 4.23
N LEU A 98 0.90 2.59 3.42
CA LEU A 98 -0.03 1.68 2.78
C LEU A 98 -0.76 0.79 3.80
N GLU A 99 -0.05 0.31 4.83
CA GLU A 99 -0.63 -0.44 5.95
C GLU A 99 -1.75 0.37 6.64
N ALA A 100 -1.48 1.65 6.95
CA ALA A 100 -2.47 2.53 7.55
C ALA A 100 -3.70 2.76 6.66
N VAL A 101 -3.47 3.00 5.36
CA VAL A 101 -4.55 3.23 4.40
C VAL A 101 -5.46 2.00 4.27
N LEU A 102 -4.88 0.81 4.16
CA LEU A 102 -5.63 -0.44 4.06
C LEU A 102 -6.40 -0.73 5.36
N GLY A 103 -5.75 -0.56 6.51
CA GLY A 103 -6.37 -0.73 7.83
C GLY A 103 -7.56 0.19 8.03
N ALA A 104 -7.40 1.50 7.82
CA ALA A 104 -8.48 2.47 7.92
C ALA A 104 -9.59 2.27 6.87
N SER A 105 -9.25 1.70 5.71
CA SER A 105 -10.23 1.30 4.70
C SER A 105 -11.03 0.04 5.08
N GLY A 106 -10.68 -0.66 6.16
CA GLY A 106 -11.36 -1.87 6.63
C GLY A 106 -10.80 -3.17 6.03
N PHE A 107 -9.56 -3.12 5.55
CA PHE A 107 -8.81 -4.25 5.01
C PHE A 107 -7.50 -4.38 5.80
N PRO A 108 -7.55 -4.74 7.09
CA PRO A 108 -6.35 -4.91 7.90
C PRO A 108 -5.39 -5.90 7.23
N ALA A 109 -4.12 -5.49 7.19
CA ALA A 109 -3.06 -6.20 6.51
C ALA A 109 -1.73 -5.86 7.18
N ARG A 110 -0.73 -6.72 6.99
CA ARG A 110 0.67 -6.40 7.24
C ARG A 110 1.34 -5.99 5.93
N VAL A 111 2.05 -4.86 5.93
CA VAL A 111 2.79 -4.41 4.74
C VAL A 111 4.29 -4.34 5.04
N SER A 112 5.08 -4.85 4.12
CA SER A 112 6.55 -4.82 4.20
C SER A 112 7.18 -4.46 2.86
N ALA A 113 8.35 -3.85 2.90
CA ALA A 113 9.07 -3.44 1.70
C ALA A 113 10.26 -4.37 1.43
N HIS A 114 10.46 -4.72 0.16
CA HIS A 114 11.48 -5.65 -0.33
C HIS A 114 12.14 -5.12 -1.60
N TRP A 115 13.40 -5.48 -1.82
CA TRP A 115 14.11 -5.20 -3.06
C TRP A 115 13.93 -6.38 -4.03
N HIS A 116 12.86 -6.35 -4.80
CA HIS A 116 12.53 -7.36 -5.81
C HIS A 116 11.88 -6.68 -7.01
N LYS A 117 12.39 -6.90 -8.22
CA LYS A 117 11.96 -6.21 -9.45
C LYS A 117 11.88 -4.67 -9.30
N GLY A 118 12.78 -4.11 -8.49
CA GLY A 118 12.72 -2.72 -8.00
C GLY A 118 12.32 -2.68 -6.52
N THR A 119 11.52 -1.70 -6.13
CA THR A 119 10.89 -1.64 -4.80
C THR A 119 9.56 -2.39 -4.84
N THR A 120 9.42 -3.44 -4.03
CA THR A 120 8.18 -4.19 -3.89
C THR A 120 7.59 -3.99 -2.50
N LEU A 121 6.33 -3.57 -2.42
CA LEU A 121 5.54 -3.59 -1.20
C LEU A 121 4.70 -4.87 -1.18
N MET A 122 5.04 -5.78 -0.28
CA MET A 122 4.26 -6.98 -0.02
C MET A 122 3.15 -6.64 0.97
N ILE A 123 1.92 -6.84 0.56
CA ILE A 123 0.70 -6.72 1.35
C ILE A 123 0.26 -8.14 1.69
N LYS A 124 0.13 -8.45 2.98
CA LYS A 124 -0.47 -9.71 3.44
C LYS A 124 -1.70 -9.39 4.26
N PHE A 125 -2.87 -9.65 3.69
CA PHE A 125 -4.13 -9.42 4.36
C PHE A 125 -4.35 -10.39 5.51
N ASP A 126 -5.07 -9.93 6.53
CA ASP A 126 -5.57 -10.81 7.57
C ASP A 126 -6.53 -11.84 6.97
N GLU A 127 -6.54 -13.05 7.53
CA GLU A 127 -7.39 -14.14 7.03
C GLU A 127 -8.88 -13.78 6.99
N ALA A 128 -9.35 -13.02 7.99
CA ALA A 128 -10.71 -12.53 8.06
C ALA A 128 -11.10 -11.64 6.86
N VAL A 129 -10.14 -10.92 6.26
CA VAL A 129 -10.38 -10.07 5.10
C VAL A 129 -10.67 -10.93 3.88
N ILE A 130 -9.85 -11.94 3.62
CA ILE A 130 -10.05 -12.86 2.48
C ILE A 130 -11.30 -13.72 2.68
N ALA A 131 -11.56 -14.20 3.89
CA ALA A 131 -12.79 -14.93 4.20
C ALA A 131 -14.05 -14.09 3.92
N ARG A 132 -14.04 -12.82 4.35
CA ARG A 132 -15.12 -11.87 4.05
C ARG A 132 -15.26 -11.63 2.54
N ASP A 133 -14.17 -11.42 1.83
CA ASP A 133 -14.18 -11.15 0.38
C ASP A 133 -14.83 -12.31 -0.39
N LYS A 134 -14.40 -13.55 -0.11
CA LYS A 134 -14.99 -14.76 -0.70
C LYS A 134 -16.49 -14.91 -0.40
N SER A 135 -16.92 -14.56 0.82
CA SER A 135 -18.35 -14.61 1.17
C SER A 135 -19.21 -13.62 0.37
N LEU A 136 -18.61 -12.54 -0.14
CA LEU A 136 -19.25 -11.52 -0.96
C LEU A 136 -19.22 -11.87 -2.46
N GLU A 137 -18.41 -12.84 -2.89
CA GLU A 137 -18.41 -13.32 -4.29
C GLU A 137 -19.61 -14.22 -4.62
N GLY A 138 -20.21 -14.85 -3.60
CA GLY A 138 -21.44 -15.64 -3.74
C GLY A 138 -22.73 -14.80 -3.86
N ARG A 139 -22.63 -13.49 -4.06
CA ARG A 139 -23.72 -12.52 -4.24
C ARG A 139 -23.51 -11.71 -5.51
#